data_AF-A0A5M7BQE2-F1
#
_entry.id   AF-A0A5M7BQE2-F1
#
_cell.length_a   1.000
_cell.length_b   1.000
_cell.length_c   1.000
_cell.angle_alpha   90.00
_cell.angle_beta   90.00
_cell.angle_gamma   90.00
#
_symmetry.space_group_name_H-M   'P 1'
#
loop_
_entity.id
_entity.type
_entity.pdbx_description
1 polymer ?
#
loop_
_entity_poly.entity_id
_entity_poly.type
_entity_poly.pdbx_seq_one_letter_code
_entity_poly.pdbx_strand_id
1 'polypeptide(L)'
;MVEQVGSGAPTRLIGGRYQVVQELGRGGMGIVWRAWDQVIGREVAIKELHLPDGVPPAERQVYEERVLREARTAGRLNDPAVVTVHDVLAESGTTYIVMELVQAVTLTQHVAQRGPLSPEQAADLARQVLSALESAHAAGIVHRDVKPSNIMVADGRVKLADFGIAQTLDDPRLTTSGAIVGSPSFMAPERLQGADATPASDLWSLGATLFFAVEGWMPFERQTTAATLNAVLNESPQLSRPHGVIGSVITGLLISDPRARFTAPQIRALLDSAQATGAPESTRPVGAPTRVGPVGQSKRSLRPWLIAAAVASVVLFAAGLLVGRFALVGSGAPAAMQPTLSYGRGGDVAAFDLGSDNCGDGQVATGANLTTGTSCSDPHDFEVYATSSPFGSSDYDLPYPGEEALARYGEGYCAIYFYSDKVITPGKQSALRFAALIPSAQSWDELASTKEDSNSDNDAGDQDVHCVAYSTNGDKLQTPITK
;
A
#
# COMPACT_ATOMS: atom_id res chain seq x y z
N MET A 1 -5.70 -53.70 0.16
CA MET A 1 -4.54 -54.54 0.51
C MET A 1 -3.52 -53.59 1.12
N VAL A 2 -3.19 -53.74 2.41
CA VAL A 2 -2.32 -52.76 3.11
C VAL A 2 -0.87 -53.17 2.89
N GLU A 3 -0.10 -52.30 2.27
CA GLU A 3 1.33 -52.52 2.01
C GLU A 3 2.12 -52.24 3.30
N GLN A 4 2.73 -53.28 3.88
CA GLN A 4 3.59 -53.13 5.05
C GLN A 4 4.97 -52.60 4.62
N VAL A 5 5.30 -51.37 5.02
CA VAL A 5 6.67 -50.86 5.00
C VAL A 5 7.32 -51.12 6.36
N GLY A 6 8.48 -51.79 6.35
CA GLY A 6 9.22 -52.17 7.55
C GLY A 6 10.29 -51.18 8.03
N SER A 7 10.93 -51.56 9.13
CA SER A 7 12.12 -50.96 9.80
C SER A 7 11.99 -49.57 10.44
N GLY A 8 11.59 -49.56 11.71
CA GLY A 8 12.61 -49.49 12.78
C GLY A 8 13.05 -48.11 13.31
N ALA A 9 12.60 -47.01 12.74
CA ALA A 9 12.68 -45.71 13.42
C ALA A 9 11.55 -45.59 14.45
N PRO A 10 11.80 -45.16 15.70
CA PRO A 10 10.72 -44.86 16.63
C PRO A 10 9.91 -43.70 16.05
N THR A 11 8.62 -43.92 15.74
CA THR A 11 7.82 -42.86 15.13
C THR A 11 7.64 -41.73 16.14
N ARG A 12 8.07 -40.52 15.77
CA ARG A 12 7.94 -39.35 16.64
C ARG A 12 6.46 -39.12 16.95
N LEU A 13 6.12 -39.22 18.23
CA LEU A 13 4.81 -38.84 18.77
C LEU A 13 4.94 -37.45 19.40
N ILE A 14 3.98 -36.57 19.12
CA ILE A 14 3.82 -35.27 19.78
C ILE A 14 2.63 -35.39 20.73
N GLY A 15 2.82 -34.98 21.99
CA GLY A 15 1.80 -35.08 23.05
C GLY A 15 1.29 -36.50 23.30
N GLY A 16 2.09 -37.53 22.97
CA GLY A 16 1.70 -38.95 23.07
C GLY A 16 0.53 -39.39 22.18
N ARG A 17 0.05 -38.55 21.26
CA ARG A 17 -1.19 -38.75 20.48
C ARG A 17 -1.01 -38.57 18.98
N TYR A 18 -0.15 -37.65 18.57
CA TYR A 18 0.00 -37.25 17.17
C TYR A 18 1.24 -37.87 16.56
N GLN A 19 1.05 -38.85 15.69
CA GLN A 19 2.12 -39.58 15.03
C GLN A 19 2.62 -38.78 13.82
N VAL A 20 3.85 -38.27 13.89
CA VAL A 20 4.44 -37.49 12.79
C VAL A 20 4.66 -38.39 11.57
N VAL A 21 4.18 -37.94 10.42
CA VAL A 21 4.28 -38.63 9.13
C VAL A 21 5.40 -38.04 8.28
N GLN A 22 5.41 -36.72 8.08
CA GLN A 22 6.43 -36.01 7.29
C GLN A 22 6.49 -34.51 7.64
N GLU A 23 7.61 -33.86 7.30
CA GLU A 23 7.72 -32.39 7.30
C GLU A 23 6.94 -31.84 6.09
N LEU A 24 6.13 -30.81 6.31
CA LEU A 24 5.42 -30.06 5.25
C LEU A 24 6.17 -28.78 4.86
N GLY A 25 6.90 -28.18 5.80
CA GLY A 25 7.69 -26.98 5.57
C GLY A 25 8.35 -26.47 6.85
N ARG A 26 9.32 -25.57 6.68
CA ARG A 26 10.15 -25.00 7.74
C ARG A 26 10.45 -23.55 7.44
N GLY A 27 10.41 -22.70 8.47
CA GLY A 27 10.69 -21.27 8.37
C GLY A 27 11.19 -20.69 9.69
N GLY A 28 11.35 -19.37 9.76
CA GLY A 28 11.93 -18.70 10.93
C GLY A 28 11.16 -18.88 12.24
N MET A 29 9.87 -19.22 12.19
CA MET A 29 9.02 -19.46 13.38
C MET A 29 8.92 -20.95 13.76
N GLY A 30 9.64 -21.85 13.08
CA GLY A 30 9.65 -23.29 13.36
C GLY A 30 9.26 -24.19 12.18
N ILE A 31 8.65 -25.34 12.48
CA ILE A 31 8.44 -26.44 11.53
C ILE A 31 6.95 -26.82 11.48
N VAL A 32 6.41 -27.07 10.29
CA VAL A 32 5.06 -27.62 10.10
C VAL A 32 5.15 -29.09 9.71
N TRP A 33 4.49 -29.95 10.46
CA TRP A 33 4.44 -31.40 10.28
C TRP A 33 3.06 -31.84 9.78
N ARG A 34 3.01 -32.86 8.93
CA ARG A 34 1.83 -33.71 8.73
C ARG A 34 1.86 -34.79 9.80
N ALA A 35 0.77 -34.96 10.53
CA ALA A 35 0.65 -35.99 11.55
C ALA A 35 -0.70 -36.71 11.48
N TRP A 36 -0.74 -37.93 12.02
CA TRP A 36 -1.97 -38.69 12.23
C TRP A 36 -2.40 -38.57 13.70
N ASP A 37 -3.61 -38.07 13.94
CA ASP A 37 -4.27 -38.09 15.25
C ASP A 37 -4.76 -39.51 15.54
N GLN A 38 -4.05 -40.24 16.41
CA GLN A 38 -4.35 -41.63 16.72
C GLN A 38 -5.66 -41.82 17.49
N VAL A 39 -6.21 -40.76 18.10
CA VAL A 39 -7.45 -40.83 18.91
C VAL A 39 -8.68 -40.53 18.06
N ILE A 40 -8.63 -39.50 17.22
CA ILE A 40 -9.76 -39.13 16.34
C ILE A 40 -9.73 -39.90 15.01
N GLY A 41 -8.55 -40.39 14.58
CA GLY A 41 -8.39 -41.14 13.33
C GLY A 41 -8.41 -40.25 12.09
N ARG A 42 -7.64 -39.15 12.10
CA ARG A 42 -7.56 -38.20 10.98
C ARG A 42 -6.17 -37.60 10.82
N GLU A 43 -5.92 -37.03 9.64
CA GLU A 43 -4.72 -36.23 9.40
C GLU A 43 -4.87 -34.80 9.94
N VAL A 44 -3.77 -34.25 10.45
CA VAL A 44 -3.66 -32.89 10.96
C VAL A 44 -2.34 -32.26 10.52
N ALA A 45 -2.31 -30.93 10.44
CA ALA A 45 -1.06 -30.18 10.41
C ALA A 45 -0.67 -29.81 11.85
N ILE A 46 0.62 -29.85 12.18
CA ILE A 46 1.14 -29.46 13.50
C ILE A 46 2.29 -28.48 13.32
N LYS A 47 2.08 -27.24 13.75
CA LYS A 47 3.13 -26.21 13.77
C LYS A 47 3.88 -26.29 15.10
N GLU A 48 5.09 -26.82 15.04
CA GLU A 48 6.09 -26.79 16.09
C GLU A 48 6.72 -25.39 16.11
N LEU A 49 6.51 -24.65 17.21
CA LEU A 49 7.04 -23.31 17.37
C LEU A 49 8.43 -23.34 17.99
N HIS A 50 9.38 -22.66 17.34
CA HIS A 50 10.71 -22.43 17.88
C HIS A 50 10.79 -21.00 18.43
N LEU A 51 11.30 -20.87 19.64
CA LEU A 51 11.58 -19.57 20.24
C LEU A 51 12.80 -18.95 19.54
N PRO A 52 12.83 -17.62 19.35
CA PRO A 52 14.01 -16.93 18.85
C PRO A 52 15.25 -17.20 19.72
N ASP A 53 16.41 -17.36 19.09
CA ASP A 53 17.68 -17.50 19.79
C ASP A 53 17.96 -16.26 20.66
N GLY A 54 18.30 -16.49 21.93
CA GLY A 54 18.67 -15.44 22.88
C GLY A 54 17.55 -14.93 23.81
N VAL A 55 16.31 -15.44 23.70
CA VAL A 55 15.25 -15.11 24.67
C VAL A 55 15.63 -15.61 26.08
N PRO A 56 15.65 -14.74 27.11
CA PRO A 56 15.94 -15.14 28.49
C PRO A 56 14.96 -16.19 29.03
N PRO A 57 15.39 -17.15 29.89
CA PRO A 57 14.50 -18.18 30.44
C PRO A 57 13.25 -17.64 31.17
N ALA A 58 13.32 -16.44 31.75
CA ALA A 58 12.20 -15.78 32.40
C ALA A 58 11.14 -15.24 31.42
N GLU A 59 11.55 -14.84 30.21
CA GLU A 59 10.65 -14.31 29.17
C GLU A 59 10.01 -15.43 28.35
N ARG A 60 10.63 -16.61 28.32
CA ARG A 60 10.12 -17.82 27.66
C ARG A 60 8.72 -18.23 28.15
N GLN A 61 8.48 -18.20 29.46
CA GLN A 61 7.15 -18.52 30.02
C GLN A 61 6.09 -17.50 29.58
N VAL A 62 6.44 -16.21 29.52
CA VAL A 62 5.54 -15.14 29.06
C VAL A 62 5.23 -15.29 27.56
N TYR A 63 6.21 -15.72 26.75
CA TYR A 63 6.00 -16.09 25.35
C TYR A 63 5.02 -17.26 25.22
N GLU A 64 5.29 -18.37 25.91
CA GLU A 64 4.45 -19.58 25.87
C GLU A 64 3.01 -19.28 26.33
N GLU A 65 2.80 -18.55 27.43
CA GLU A 65 1.45 -18.16 27.88
C GLU A 65 0.70 -17.28 26.88
N ARG A 66 1.38 -16.35 26.22
CA ARG A 66 0.82 -15.44 25.22
C ARG A 66 0.44 -16.18 23.94
N VAL A 67 1.31 -17.06 23.44
CA VAL A 67 1.04 -17.99 22.33
C VAL A 67 -0.18 -18.87 22.65
N LEU A 68 -0.21 -19.51 23.83
CA LEU A 68 -1.33 -20.36 24.25
C LEU A 68 -2.64 -19.57 24.32
N ARG A 69 -2.62 -18.31 24.75
CA ARG A 69 -3.80 -17.43 24.78
C ARG A 69 -4.30 -17.08 23.37
N GLU A 70 -3.42 -16.67 22.46
CA GLU A 70 -3.82 -16.35 21.07
C GLU A 70 -4.31 -17.61 20.35
N ALA A 71 -3.61 -18.75 20.47
CA ALA A 71 -4.03 -20.02 19.87
C ALA A 71 -5.41 -20.50 20.36
N ARG A 72 -5.70 -20.38 21.67
CA ARG A 72 -7.03 -20.67 22.25
C ARG A 72 -8.13 -19.72 21.77
N THR A 73 -7.78 -18.50 21.38
CA THR A 73 -8.74 -17.53 20.85
C THR A 73 -8.99 -17.80 19.37
N ALA A 74 -7.93 -18.10 18.59
CA ALA A 74 -8.02 -18.54 17.19
C ALA A 74 -8.82 -19.85 17.04
N GLY A 75 -8.64 -20.83 17.95
CA GLY A 75 -9.43 -22.07 17.97
C GLY A 75 -10.91 -21.91 18.31
N ARG A 76 -11.39 -20.69 18.60
CA ARG A 76 -12.83 -20.36 18.74
C ARG A 76 -13.40 -19.70 17.49
N LEU A 77 -12.57 -19.34 16.51
CA LEU A 77 -13.05 -18.81 15.23
C LEU A 77 -13.77 -19.93 14.47
N ASN A 78 -14.99 -19.64 14.04
CA ASN A 78 -15.83 -20.54 13.24
C ASN A 78 -16.20 -19.85 11.94
N ASP A 79 -15.22 -19.72 11.05
CA ASP A 79 -15.36 -19.14 9.71
C ASP A 79 -14.83 -20.17 8.69
N PRO A 80 -15.57 -20.48 7.61
CA PRO A 80 -15.15 -21.48 6.63
C PRO A 80 -13.82 -21.16 5.96
N ALA A 81 -13.46 -19.87 5.86
CA ALA A 81 -12.21 -19.39 5.28
C ALA A 81 -11.05 -19.28 6.27
N VAL A 82 -11.20 -19.72 7.53
CA VAL A 82 -10.13 -19.82 8.52
C VAL A 82 -9.61 -21.26 8.62
N VAL A 83 -8.29 -21.46 8.76
CA VAL A 83 -7.72 -22.77 9.13
C VAL A 83 -8.05 -23.09 10.58
N THR A 84 -8.79 -24.18 10.80
CA THR A 84 -9.27 -24.54 12.13
C THR A 84 -8.13 -24.98 13.05
N VAL A 85 -7.92 -24.31 14.18
CA VAL A 85 -7.05 -24.82 15.27
C VAL A 85 -7.84 -25.87 16.06
N HIS A 86 -7.26 -27.06 16.22
CA HIS A 86 -7.89 -28.22 16.85
C HIS A 86 -7.40 -28.48 18.28
N ASP A 87 -6.12 -28.22 18.56
CA ASP A 87 -5.50 -28.50 19.85
C ASP A 87 -4.24 -27.64 20.02
N VAL A 88 -3.79 -27.44 21.27
CA VAL A 88 -2.54 -26.72 21.56
C VAL A 88 -1.82 -27.40 22.71
N LEU A 89 -0.59 -27.83 22.45
CA LEU A 89 0.20 -28.67 23.35
C LEU A 89 1.49 -27.94 23.75
N ALA A 90 1.96 -28.20 24.96
CA ALA A 90 3.30 -27.81 25.41
C ALA A 90 4.03 -29.06 25.90
N GLU A 91 5.16 -29.40 25.27
CA GLU A 91 5.94 -30.60 25.59
C GLU A 91 7.44 -30.25 25.54
N SER A 92 8.17 -30.58 26.61
CA SER A 92 9.62 -30.34 26.73
C SER A 92 10.09 -28.89 26.45
N GLY A 93 9.24 -27.90 26.74
CA GLY A 93 9.52 -26.48 26.47
C GLY A 93 9.28 -26.06 25.02
N THR A 94 8.62 -26.88 24.21
CA THR A 94 8.21 -26.57 22.84
C THR A 94 6.69 -26.51 22.77
N THR A 95 6.15 -25.47 22.14
CA THR A 95 4.70 -25.34 21.90
C THR A 95 4.35 -25.87 20.51
N TYR A 96 3.26 -26.64 20.44
CA TYR A 96 2.75 -27.22 19.20
C TYR A 96 1.29 -26.79 19.01
N ILE A 97 0.99 -26.22 17.84
CA ILE A 97 -0.37 -25.86 17.44
C ILE A 97 -0.86 -26.92 16.46
N VAL A 98 -1.88 -27.68 16.84
CA VAL A 98 -2.52 -28.70 15.98
C VAL A 98 -3.65 -28.05 15.23
N MET A 99 -3.68 -28.20 13.91
CA MET A 99 -4.63 -27.53 13.02
C MET A 99 -5.13 -28.46 11.89
N GLU A 100 -6.18 -27.99 11.22
CA GLU A 100 -6.74 -28.58 10.01
C GLU A 100 -5.66 -28.77 8.92
N LEU A 101 -5.51 -30.00 8.41
CA LEU A 101 -4.66 -30.25 7.24
C LEU A 101 -5.43 -29.88 5.96
N VAL A 102 -5.25 -28.65 5.50
CA VAL A 102 -5.89 -28.18 4.26
C VAL A 102 -5.20 -28.81 3.04
N GLN A 103 -5.96 -29.57 2.25
CA GLN A 103 -5.50 -30.17 0.99
C GLN A 103 -5.58 -29.15 -0.16
N ALA A 104 -4.72 -28.14 -0.12
CA ALA A 104 -4.68 -27.05 -1.10
C ALA A 104 -3.25 -26.54 -1.31
N VAL A 105 -3.00 -25.86 -2.43
CA VAL A 105 -1.75 -25.12 -2.67
C VAL A 105 -1.85 -23.71 -2.10
N THR A 106 -0.72 -23.08 -1.75
CA THR A 106 -0.73 -21.65 -1.37
C THR A 106 -1.00 -20.76 -2.58
N LEU A 107 -1.46 -19.53 -2.36
CA LEU A 107 -1.66 -18.55 -3.43
C LEU A 107 -0.33 -18.24 -4.14
N THR A 108 0.80 -18.22 -3.42
CA THR A 108 2.14 -18.15 -4.03
C THR A 108 2.37 -19.29 -5.02
N GLN A 109 2.09 -20.54 -4.62
CA GLN A 109 2.26 -21.71 -5.47
C GLN A 109 1.26 -21.70 -6.65
N HIS A 110 0.02 -21.29 -6.41
CA HIS A 110 -1.01 -21.18 -7.44
C HIS A 110 -0.58 -20.20 -8.55
N VAL A 111 -0.18 -18.98 -8.16
CA VAL A 111 0.25 -17.94 -9.12
C VAL A 111 1.53 -18.37 -9.84
N ALA A 112 2.48 -19.02 -9.17
CA ALA A 112 3.69 -19.54 -9.80
C ALA A 112 3.42 -20.68 -10.81
N GLN A 113 2.41 -21.52 -10.58
CA GLN A 113 2.09 -22.68 -11.43
C GLN A 113 1.09 -22.37 -12.56
N ARG A 114 0.14 -21.46 -12.33
CA ARG A 114 -1.01 -21.21 -13.21
C ARG A 114 -1.08 -19.76 -13.73
N GLY A 115 -0.21 -18.88 -13.23
CA GLY A 115 -0.28 -17.46 -13.49
C GLY A 115 -1.28 -16.72 -12.58
N PRO A 116 -1.42 -15.40 -12.76
CA PRO A 116 -2.30 -14.57 -11.94
C PRO A 116 -3.78 -14.92 -12.09
N LEU A 117 -4.55 -14.60 -11.06
CA LEU A 117 -6.01 -14.80 -11.01
C LEU A 117 -6.73 -13.83 -11.94
N SER A 118 -7.91 -14.24 -12.42
CA SER A 118 -8.85 -13.32 -13.08
C SER A 118 -9.44 -12.32 -12.07
N PRO A 119 -9.99 -11.17 -12.52
CA PRO A 119 -10.65 -10.21 -11.64
C PRO A 119 -11.76 -10.83 -10.77
N GLU A 120 -12.52 -11.78 -11.32
CA GLU A 120 -13.60 -12.49 -10.64
C GLU A 120 -13.05 -13.42 -9.55
N GLN A 121 -12.02 -14.22 -9.89
CA GLN A 121 -11.33 -15.09 -8.93
C GLN A 121 -10.68 -14.29 -7.80
N ALA A 122 -10.11 -13.13 -8.11
CA ALA A 122 -9.53 -12.23 -7.11
C ALA A 122 -10.60 -11.56 -6.23
N ALA A 123 -11.78 -11.23 -6.77
CA ALA A 123 -12.91 -10.74 -6.00
C ALA A 123 -13.48 -11.83 -5.06
N ASP A 124 -13.60 -13.08 -5.53
CA ASP A 124 -14.03 -14.22 -4.71
C ASP A 124 -13.02 -14.56 -3.61
N LEU A 125 -11.72 -14.40 -3.88
CA LEU A 125 -10.67 -14.50 -2.89
C LEU A 125 -10.77 -13.35 -1.87
N ALA A 126 -10.96 -12.12 -2.34
CA ALA A 126 -11.12 -10.95 -1.48
C ALA A 126 -12.28 -11.13 -0.50
N ARG A 127 -13.48 -11.56 -0.96
CA ARG A 127 -14.64 -11.79 -0.08
C ARG A 127 -14.36 -12.82 1.01
N GLN A 128 -13.72 -13.95 0.67
CA GLN A 128 -13.43 -15.03 1.62
C GLN A 128 -12.36 -14.62 2.65
N VAL A 129 -11.26 -13.99 2.22
CA VAL A 129 -10.23 -13.51 3.15
C VAL A 129 -10.75 -12.37 4.03
N LEU A 130 -11.61 -11.49 3.49
CA LEU A 130 -12.24 -10.42 4.26
C LEU A 130 -13.16 -10.98 5.37
N SER A 131 -13.99 -11.99 5.06
CA SER A 131 -14.79 -12.70 6.07
C SER A 131 -13.92 -13.27 7.20
N ALA A 132 -12.84 -13.98 6.84
CA ALA A 132 -11.92 -14.55 7.82
C ALA A 132 -11.27 -13.49 8.72
N LEU A 133 -10.92 -12.32 8.16
CA LEU A 133 -10.36 -11.20 8.91
C LEU A 133 -11.41 -10.52 9.80
N GLU A 134 -12.61 -10.24 9.30
CA GLU A 134 -13.71 -9.67 10.11
C GLU A 134 -14.10 -10.58 11.28
N SER A 135 -14.20 -11.89 11.03
CA SER A 135 -14.45 -12.91 12.06
C SER A 135 -13.36 -12.91 13.15
N ALA A 136 -12.09 -12.72 12.76
CA ALA A 136 -10.97 -12.63 13.70
C ALA A 136 -10.93 -11.30 14.46
N HIS A 137 -11.14 -10.18 13.76
CA HIS A 137 -11.18 -8.83 14.35
C HIS A 137 -12.31 -8.70 15.37
N ALA A 138 -13.48 -9.29 15.09
CA ALA A 138 -14.61 -9.36 16.04
C ALA A 138 -14.29 -10.18 17.31
N ALA A 139 -13.38 -11.15 17.21
CA ALA A 139 -12.85 -11.90 18.35
C ALA A 139 -11.65 -11.21 19.06
N GLY A 140 -11.25 -10.02 18.60
CA GLY A 140 -10.11 -9.27 19.14
C GLY A 140 -8.74 -9.78 18.69
N ILE A 141 -8.67 -10.54 17.60
CA ILE A 141 -7.43 -11.07 17.01
C ILE A 141 -7.07 -10.24 15.77
N VAL A 142 -5.85 -9.71 15.72
CA VAL A 142 -5.24 -9.16 14.49
C VAL A 142 -4.34 -10.24 13.90
N HIS A 143 -4.36 -10.44 12.58
CA HIS A 143 -3.62 -11.53 11.92
C HIS A 143 -2.12 -11.25 11.81
N ARG A 144 -1.72 -9.99 11.57
CA ARG A 144 -0.32 -9.49 11.48
C ARG A 144 0.52 -9.98 10.29
N ASP A 145 0.16 -11.11 9.68
CA ASP A 145 0.94 -11.81 8.63
C ASP A 145 0.11 -12.24 7.40
N VAL A 146 -0.84 -11.40 6.95
CA VAL A 146 -1.62 -11.70 5.73
C VAL A 146 -0.71 -11.60 4.50
N LYS A 147 -0.50 -12.73 3.81
CA LYS A 147 0.35 -12.80 2.60
C LYS A 147 0.03 -14.02 1.74
N PRO A 148 0.44 -14.07 0.46
CA PRO A 148 0.13 -15.17 -0.45
C PRO A 148 0.63 -16.57 -0.02
N SER A 149 1.62 -16.68 0.87
CA SER A 149 2.05 -17.99 1.40
C SER A 149 1.12 -18.54 2.49
N ASN A 150 0.36 -17.66 3.15
CA ASN A 150 -0.52 -17.99 4.27
C ASN A 150 -1.99 -18.15 3.82
N ILE A 151 -2.25 -17.93 2.53
CA ILE A 151 -3.56 -18.12 1.91
C ILE A 151 -3.50 -19.36 1.03
N MET A 152 -4.34 -20.35 1.30
CA MET A 152 -4.43 -21.61 0.57
C MET A 152 -5.68 -21.62 -0.31
N VAL A 153 -5.57 -22.11 -1.55
CA VAL A 153 -6.62 -22.02 -2.56
C VAL A 153 -6.88 -23.39 -3.22
N ALA A 154 -8.15 -23.83 -3.22
CA ALA A 154 -8.59 -25.05 -3.88
C ALA A 154 -10.07 -24.97 -4.28
N ASP A 155 -10.35 -25.16 -5.57
CA ASP A 155 -11.71 -25.30 -6.14
C ASP A 155 -12.70 -24.22 -5.69
N GLY A 156 -12.29 -22.95 -5.78
CA GLY A 156 -13.08 -21.78 -5.38
C GLY A 156 -13.10 -21.51 -3.86
N ARG A 157 -12.61 -22.43 -3.03
CA ARG A 157 -12.46 -22.22 -1.58
C ARG A 157 -11.10 -21.62 -1.24
N VAL A 158 -11.12 -20.73 -0.26
CA VAL A 158 -9.94 -20.11 0.33
C VAL A 158 -9.82 -20.50 1.81
N LYS A 159 -8.59 -20.68 2.29
CA LYS A 159 -8.25 -20.87 3.71
C LYS A 159 -7.11 -19.94 4.10
N LEU A 160 -7.35 -19.10 5.10
CA LEU A 160 -6.37 -18.22 5.73
C LEU A 160 -5.74 -18.95 6.93
N ALA A 161 -4.44 -19.21 6.82
CA ALA A 161 -3.61 -19.91 7.79
C ALA A 161 -2.73 -18.93 8.56
N ASP A 162 -2.12 -19.38 9.66
CA ASP A 162 -1.06 -18.63 10.35
C ASP A 162 -1.47 -17.22 10.83
N PHE A 163 -2.68 -17.11 11.40
CA PHE A 163 -2.99 -16.02 12.34
C PHE A 163 -1.83 -15.85 13.32
N GLY A 164 -1.41 -14.60 13.55
CA GLY A 164 -0.10 -14.19 14.11
C GLY A 164 0.20 -14.53 15.57
N ILE A 165 -0.27 -15.70 16.02
CA ILE A 165 -0.06 -16.38 17.31
C ILE A 165 1.42 -16.46 17.71
N ALA A 166 2.34 -16.47 16.74
CA ALA A 166 3.79 -16.48 16.98
C ALA A 166 4.45 -15.09 16.86
N GLN A 167 3.79 -14.13 16.19
CA GLN A 167 4.28 -12.76 16.01
C GLN A 167 3.91 -11.83 17.17
N THR A 168 3.26 -12.34 18.22
CA THR A 168 2.77 -11.55 19.36
C THR A 168 3.87 -10.89 20.21
N LEU A 169 5.13 -11.26 20.00
CA LEU A 169 6.29 -10.67 20.67
C LEU A 169 7.32 -10.08 19.69
N ASP A 170 7.19 -10.38 18.40
CA ASP A 170 7.85 -9.64 17.32
C ASP A 170 7.06 -8.35 17.05
N ASP A 171 7.11 -7.40 17.99
CA ASP A 171 7.07 -5.99 17.60
C ASP A 171 8.48 -5.65 17.07
N PRO A 172 8.72 -5.59 15.74
CA PRO A 172 10.06 -5.51 15.21
C PRO A 172 10.50 -4.04 15.21
N ARG A 173 10.75 -3.51 16.41
CA ARG A 173 11.95 -2.67 16.56
C ARG A 173 13.08 -3.52 16.00
N LEU A 174 13.74 -3.00 14.96
CA LEU A 174 14.73 -3.70 14.15
C LEU A 174 15.49 -4.72 15.00
N THR A 175 15.54 -5.98 14.58
CA THR A 175 16.37 -6.99 15.26
C THR A 175 17.76 -6.42 15.51
N THR A 176 18.47 -6.88 16.54
CA THR A 176 19.75 -6.28 16.97
C THR A 176 20.83 -6.20 15.87
N SER A 177 20.63 -6.90 14.73
CA SER A 177 21.45 -6.88 13.51
C SER A 177 20.94 -5.96 12.38
N GLY A 178 19.82 -5.26 12.55
CA GLY A 178 19.19 -4.40 11.53
C GLY A 178 18.35 -5.15 10.48
N ALA A 179 18.12 -6.46 10.65
CA ALA A 179 17.41 -7.28 9.67
C ALA A 179 15.91 -7.41 10.01
N ILE A 180 15.04 -7.18 9.02
CA ILE A 180 13.61 -7.49 9.13
C ILE A 180 13.40 -8.98 8.87
N VAL A 181 12.80 -9.68 9.83
CA VAL A 181 12.38 -11.08 9.66
C VAL A 181 11.01 -11.10 9.00
N GLY A 182 10.96 -11.31 7.70
CA GLY A 182 9.71 -11.40 6.93
C GLY A 182 9.83 -10.88 5.50
N SER A 183 8.69 -10.81 4.80
CA SER A 183 8.58 -10.21 3.46
C SER A 183 8.01 -8.79 3.61
N PRO A 184 8.85 -7.72 3.64
CA PRO A 184 8.38 -6.36 3.91
C PRO A 184 7.36 -5.85 2.88
N SER A 185 7.34 -6.41 1.66
CA SER A 185 6.41 -6.08 0.58
C SER A 185 4.91 -6.26 0.91
N PHE A 186 4.56 -6.96 1.99
CA PHE A 186 3.17 -7.12 2.48
C PHE A 186 2.90 -6.40 3.80
N MET A 187 3.92 -5.82 4.44
CA MET A 187 3.76 -5.11 5.72
C MET A 187 3.18 -3.71 5.52
N ALA A 188 2.33 -3.27 6.44
CA ALA A 188 1.72 -1.94 6.39
C ALA A 188 2.71 -0.80 6.71
N PRO A 189 2.54 0.42 6.16
CA PRO A 189 3.45 1.54 6.39
C PRO A 189 3.56 1.90 7.88
N GLU A 190 2.44 1.91 8.60
CA GLU A 190 2.42 2.17 10.05
C GLU A 190 3.19 1.12 10.85
N ARG A 191 3.18 -0.15 10.40
CA ARG A 191 3.93 -1.24 11.02
C ARG A 191 5.44 -1.09 10.86
N LEU A 192 5.89 -0.55 9.73
CA LEU A 192 7.30 -0.21 9.46
C LEU A 192 7.77 1.03 10.23
N GLN A 193 6.84 1.92 10.58
CA GLN A 193 7.10 3.09 11.44
C GLN A 193 7.11 2.72 12.94
N GLY A 194 6.84 1.46 13.30
CA GLY A 194 6.84 0.97 14.68
C GLY A 194 5.52 1.16 15.43
N ALA A 195 4.40 1.36 14.72
CA ALA A 195 3.07 1.27 15.33
C ALA A 195 2.65 -0.19 15.50
N ASP A 196 1.75 -0.45 16.47
CA ASP A 196 1.14 -1.76 16.68
C ASP A 196 0.34 -2.25 15.45
N ALA A 197 0.19 -3.57 15.33
CA ALA A 197 -0.65 -4.15 14.29
C ALA A 197 -2.14 -3.90 14.59
N THR A 198 -2.88 -3.36 13.63
CA THR A 198 -4.31 -3.07 13.76
C THR A 198 -5.13 -3.83 12.71
N PRO A 199 -6.47 -3.91 12.85
CA PRO A 199 -7.35 -4.39 11.78
C PRO A 199 -7.09 -3.72 10.42
N ALA A 200 -6.78 -2.42 10.40
CA ALA A 200 -6.44 -1.69 9.17
C ALA A 200 -5.10 -2.17 8.56
N SER A 201 -4.16 -2.63 9.39
CA SER A 201 -2.88 -3.19 8.94
C SER A 201 -3.07 -4.52 8.20
N ASP A 202 -3.95 -5.40 8.70
CA ASP A 202 -4.32 -6.64 7.98
C ASP A 202 -4.99 -6.34 6.63
N LEU A 203 -5.81 -5.27 6.56
CA LEU A 203 -6.46 -4.83 5.33
C LEU A 203 -5.44 -4.32 4.28
N TRP A 204 -4.39 -3.60 4.68
CA TRP A 204 -3.28 -3.26 3.78
C TRP A 204 -2.60 -4.53 3.25
N SER A 205 -2.30 -5.47 4.14
CA SER A 205 -1.66 -6.74 3.78
C SER A 205 -2.53 -7.59 2.85
N LEU A 206 -3.86 -7.53 2.98
CA LEU A 206 -4.82 -8.05 2.00
C LEU A 206 -4.71 -7.31 0.66
N GLY A 207 -4.63 -5.98 0.64
CA GLY A 207 -4.42 -5.19 -0.58
C GLY A 207 -3.16 -5.59 -1.34
N ALA A 208 -2.03 -5.73 -0.64
CA ALA A 208 -0.75 -6.16 -1.23
C ALA A 208 -0.80 -7.62 -1.72
N THR A 209 -1.54 -8.48 -1.02
CA THR A 209 -1.82 -9.87 -1.44
C THR A 209 -2.67 -9.91 -2.72
N LEU A 210 -3.73 -9.10 -2.80
CA LEU A 210 -4.62 -9.03 -3.97
C LEU A 210 -3.88 -8.45 -5.18
N PHE A 211 -3.01 -7.46 -4.99
CA PHE A 211 -2.08 -6.99 -6.03
C PHE A 211 -1.25 -8.14 -6.57
N PHE A 212 -0.56 -8.90 -5.71
CA PHE A 212 0.22 -10.07 -6.14
C PHE A 212 -0.66 -11.11 -6.88
N ALA A 213 -1.89 -11.33 -6.42
CA ALA A 213 -2.80 -12.30 -6.99
C ALA A 213 -3.19 -11.98 -8.45
N VAL A 214 -3.39 -10.70 -8.78
CA VAL A 214 -3.82 -10.25 -10.13
C VAL A 214 -2.66 -9.87 -11.04
N GLU A 215 -1.55 -9.37 -10.50
CA GLU A 215 -0.38 -8.95 -11.28
C GLU A 215 0.66 -10.06 -11.50
N GLY A 216 0.81 -10.95 -10.53
CA GLY A 216 1.84 -11.99 -10.50
C GLY A 216 3.20 -11.57 -9.93
N TRP A 217 3.32 -10.32 -9.46
CA TRP A 217 4.54 -9.75 -8.87
C TRP A 217 4.19 -8.88 -7.66
N MET A 218 5.18 -8.60 -6.79
CA MET A 218 4.94 -7.89 -5.52
C MET A 218 4.93 -6.36 -5.70
N PRO A 219 3.95 -5.62 -5.14
CA PRO A 219 3.74 -4.18 -5.45
C PRO A 219 4.97 -3.31 -5.12
N PHE A 220 5.56 -3.53 -3.95
CA PHE A 220 6.63 -2.71 -3.40
C PHE A 220 8.01 -3.35 -3.48
N GLU A 221 8.15 -4.54 -4.10
CA GLU A 221 9.45 -5.20 -4.16
C GLU A 221 10.45 -4.41 -5.03
N ARG A 222 11.62 -4.14 -4.47
CA ARG A 222 12.76 -3.49 -5.13
C ARG A 222 14.02 -4.33 -4.90
N GLN A 223 15.11 -3.98 -5.59
CA GLN A 223 16.37 -4.76 -5.55
C GLN A 223 17.06 -4.83 -4.18
N THR A 224 16.69 -3.97 -3.23
CA THR A 224 17.27 -3.96 -1.87
C THR A 224 16.16 -3.78 -0.84
N THR A 225 16.35 -4.33 0.36
CA THR A 225 15.39 -4.19 1.47
C THR A 225 15.11 -2.71 1.78
N ALA A 226 16.13 -1.85 1.76
CA ALA A 226 15.96 -0.41 2.00
C ALA A 226 15.09 0.26 0.91
N ALA A 227 15.24 -0.13 -0.35
CA ALA A 227 14.39 0.38 -1.43
C ALA A 227 12.95 -0.17 -1.33
N THR A 228 12.76 -1.45 -0.96
CA THR A 228 11.43 -2.02 -0.71
C THR A 228 10.71 -1.30 0.44
N LEU A 229 11.43 -0.99 1.52
CA LEU A 229 10.88 -0.21 2.64
C LEU A 229 10.52 1.23 2.22
N ASN A 230 11.38 1.88 1.44
CA ASN A 230 11.08 3.19 0.90
C ASN A 230 9.84 3.17 -0.01
N ALA A 231 9.69 2.13 -0.84
CA ALA A 231 8.53 1.91 -1.69
C ALA A 231 7.23 1.73 -0.88
N VAL A 232 7.21 0.84 0.12
CA VAL A 232 6.04 0.66 1.01
C VAL A 232 5.64 1.98 1.70
N LEU A 233 6.63 2.79 2.10
CA LEU A 233 6.38 4.02 2.85
C LEU A 233 5.96 5.23 1.99
N ASN A 234 6.36 5.29 0.71
CA ASN A 234 6.28 6.53 -0.09
C ASN A 234 5.73 6.36 -1.52
N GLU A 235 5.60 5.14 -2.03
CA GLU A 235 5.10 4.89 -3.40
C GLU A 235 3.66 4.37 -3.37
N SER A 236 2.88 4.72 -4.40
CA SER A 236 1.58 4.08 -4.69
C SER A 236 1.77 3.07 -5.83
N PRO A 237 1.39 1.79 -5.66
CA PRO A 237 1.67 0.76 -6.65
C PRO A 237 0.72 0.86 -7.85
N GLN A 238 1.29 0.84 -9.05
CA GLN A 238 0.55 0.96 -10.30
C GLN A 238 0.02 -0.40 -10.75
N LEU A 239 -1.31 -0.50 -10.91
CA LEU A 239 -1.96 -1.67 -11.49
C LEU A 239 -1.81 -1.66 -13.01
N SER A 240 -1.39 -2.78 -13.58
CA SER A 240 -1.15 -2.94 -15.02
C SER A 240 -2.24 -3.76 -15.71
N ARG A 241 -2.94 -4.64 -14.97
CA ARG A 241 -3.93 -5.58 -15.50
C ARG A 241 -5.36 -5.29 -15.02
N PRO A 242 -5.70 -5.28 -13.72
CA PRO A 242 -7.08 -5.13 -13.30
C PRO A 242 -7.56 -3.69 -13.43
N HIS A 243 -8.76 -3.53 -13.98
CA HIS A 243 -9.53 -2.29 -13.95
C HIS A 243 -10.91 -2.60 -13.36
N GLY A 244 -11.65 -1.57 -12.92
CA GLY A 244 -12.94 -1.76 -12.23
C GLY A 244 -12.79 -2.21 -10.77
N VAL A 245 -13.81 -2.90 -10.25
CA VAL A 245 -14.03 -3.12 -8.80
C VAL A 245 -12.81 -3.66 -8.06
N ILE A 246 -12.14 -4.72 -8.57
CA ILE A 246 -10.99 -5.29 -7.86
C ILE A 246 -9.79 -4.33 -7.84
N GLY A 247 -9.65 -3.48 -8.86
CA GLY A 247 -8.67 -2.39 -8.88
C GLY A 247 -8.99 -1.33 -7.82
N SER A 248 -10.24 -0.87 -7.74
CA SER A 248 -10.70 0.06 -6.69
C SER A 248 -10.51 -0.51 -5.28
N VAL A 249 -10.75 -1.80 -5.08
CA VAL A 249 -10.49 -2.52 -3.82
C VAL A 249 -8.99 -2.50 -3.49
N ILE A 250 -8.12 -2.88 -4.43
CA ILE A 250 -6.67 -2.89 -4.20
C ILE A 250 -6.14 -1.48 -3.89
N THR A 251 -6.53 -0.47 -4.68
CA THR A 251 -6.10 0.91 -4.47
C THR A 251 -6.58 1.46 -3.12
N GLY A 252 -7.84 1.22 -2.74
CA GLY A 252 -8.39 1.67 -1.45
C GLY A 252 -7.83 0.95 -0.23
N LEU A 253 -7.40 -0.31 -0.38
CA LEU A 253 -6.66 -1.06 0.65
C LEU A 253 -5.20 -0.61 0.78
N LEU A 254 -4.60 -0.11 -0.30
CA LEU A 254 -3.21 0.36 -0.37
C LEU A 254 -3.07 1.88 -0.17
N ILE A 255 -4.00 2.48 0.58
CA ILE A 255 -3.87 3.86 1.11
C ILE A 255 -2.98 3.83 2.36
N SER A 256 -1.94 4.67 2.37
CA SER A 256 -0.90 4.63 3.41
C SER A 256 -1.38 5.07 4.79
N ASP A 257 -2.26 6.07 4.90
CA ASP A 257 -2.89 6.42 6.19
C ASP A 257 -3.96 5.38 6.55
N PRO A 258 -3.81 4.61 7.65
CA PRO A 258 -4.78 3.59 8.05
C PRO A 258 -6.18 4.14 8.38
N ARG A 259 -6.35 5.46 8.56
CA ARG A 259 -7.64 6.13 8.80
C ARG A 259 -8.39 6.49 7.50
N ALA A 260 -7.67 6.63 6.39
CA ALA A 260 -8.24 6.88 5.07
C ALA A 260 -8.38 5.59 4.24
N ARG A 261 -7.68 4.53 4.65
CA ARG A 261 -7.76 3.17 4.09
C ARG A 261 -9.18 2.61 4.15
N PHE A 262 -9.61 1.94 3.09
CA PHE A 262 -10.95 1.37 3.02
C PHE A 262 -11.18 0.31 4.10
N THR A 263 -12.30 0.45 4.81
CA THR A 263 -12.76 -0.46 5.85
C THR A 263 -13.42 -1.70 5.25
N ALA A 264 -13.49 -2.80 6.00
CA ALA A 264 -14.12 -4.04 5.54
C ALA A 264 -15.58 -3.85 5.03
N PRO A 265 -16.46 -3.06 5.68
CA PRO A 265 -17.79 -2.75 5.14
C PRO A 265 -17.76 -2.05 3.77
N GLN A 266 -16.82 -1.12 3.53
CA GLN A 266 -16.66 -0.45 2.23
C GLN A 266 -16.17 -1.42 1.15
N ILE A 267 -15.20 -2.29 1.48
CA ILE A 267 -14.72 -3.33 0.56
C ILE A 267 -15.85 -4.32 0.22
N ARG A 268 -16.64 -4.75 1.20
CA ARG A 268 -17.79 -5.63 0.97
C ARG A 268 -18.81 -4.97 0.03
N ALA A 269 -19.20 -3.72 0.30
CA ALA A 269 -20.13 -2.99 -0.57
C ALA A 269 -19.64 -2.85 -2.03
N LEU A 270 -18.34 -2.63 -2.23
CA LEU A 270 -17.72 -2.62 -3.57
C LEU A 270 -17.72 -4.00 -4.24
N LEU A 271 -17.40 -5.06 -3.49
CA LEU A 271 -17.39 -6.43 -4.01
C LEU A 271 -18.81 -6.95 -4.31
N ASP A 272 -19.83 -6.47 -3.61
CA ASP A 272 -21.23 -6.86 -3.80
C ASP A 272 -21.89 -6.08 -4.95
N SER A 273 -21.54 -4.80 -5.15
CA SER A 273 -22.06 -4.02 -6.29
C SER A 273 -21.66 -4.63 -7.64
N ALA A 274 -20.48 -5.26 -7.73
CA ALA A 274 -20.03 -6.03 -8.88
C ALA A 274 -20.96 -7.20 -9.27
N GLN A 275 -21.70 -7.77 -8.31
CA GLN A 275 -22.65 -8.85 -8.57
C GLN A 275 -24.02 -8.34 -9.02
N ALA A 276 -24.38 -7.10 -8.66
CA ALA A 276 -25.64 -6.49 -9.07
C ALA A 276 -25.64 -6.08 -10.55
N THR A 277 -24.50 -5.65 -11.10
CA THR A 277 -24.30 -5.37 -12.53
C THR A 277 -24.02 -6.63 -13.34
N GLY A 278 -25.01 -7.53 -13.39
CA GLY A 278 -25.08 -8.58 -14.41
C GLY A 278 -24.92 -7.97 -15.82
N ALA A 279 -24.07 -8.58 -16.64
CA ALA A 279 -23.45 -7.99 -17.83
C ALA A 279 -24.37 -7.16 -18.76
N PRO A 280 -23.98 -5.92 -19.13
CA PRO A 280 -24.46 -5.23 -20.33
C PRO A 280 -23.75 -5.72 -21.59
N GLU A 281 -24.44 -5.64 -22.73
CA GLU A 281 -24.01 -6.18 -24.02
C GLU A 281 -22.83 -5.46 -24.69
N SER A 282 -22.18 -6.21 -25.59
CA SER A 282 -21.23 -5.73 -26.60
C SER A 282 -21.76 -4.54 -27.41
N THR A 283 -21.12 -3.38 -27.30
CA THR A 283 -21.11 -2.35 -28.35
C THR A 283 -19.84 -2.44 -29.21
N ARG A 284 -20.02 -2.45 -30.53
CA ARG A 284 -18.98 -2.69 -31.54
C ARG A 284 -18.17 -1.42 -31.88
N PRO A 285 -16.94 -1.56 -32.42
CA PRO A 285 -16.02 -0.44 -32.61
C PRO A 285 -16.32 0.41 -33.85
N VAL A 286 -15.95 1.70 -33.79
CA VAL A 286 -16.01 2.63 -34.93
C VAL A 286 -14.61 3.07 -35.37
N GLY A 287 -14.18 2.55 -36.52
CA GLY A 287 -13.37 3.21 -37.57
C GLY A 287 -12.09 3.99 -37.22
N ALA A 288 -10.94 3.40 -37.54
CA ALA A 288 -9.73 4.15 -37.97
C ALA A 288 -9.82 4.53 -39.47
N PRO A 289 -9.07 5.52 -39.98
CA PRO A 289 -7.65 5.38 -40.38
C PRO A 289 -6.79 6.64 -40.00
N THR A 290 -5.58 6.99 -40.48
CA THR A 290 -4.79 6.59 -41.67
C THR A 290 -3.26 6.84 -41.54
N ARG A 291 -2.43 5.79 -41.67
CA ARG A 291 -1.06 5.69 -42.26
C ARG A 291 0.13 6.58 -41.75
N VAL A 292 1.22 5.96 -41.26
CA VAL A 292 2.53 5.60 -41.94
C VAL A 292 3.48 6.82 -42.16
N GLY A 293 4.79 6.82 -41.86
CA GLY A 293 5.72 5.72 -41.53
C GLY A 293 7.07 6.19 -40.90
N PRO A 294 8.26 5.72 -41.34
CA PRO A 294 8.96 4.65 -40.61
C PRO A 294 10.36 4.98 -40.00
N VAL A 295 10.69 4.22 -38.95
CA VAL A 295 12.00 3.62 -38.57
C VAL A 295 13.29 4.43 -38.74
N GLY A 296 13.98 4.71 -37.62
CA GLY A 296 15.42 4.98 -37.55
C GLY A 296 16.07 4.27 -36.36
N GLN A 297 16.91 3.26 -36.62
CA GLN A 297 17.65 2.55 -35.56
C GLN A 297 18.96 3.26 -35.20
N SER A 298 19.33 3.31 -33.92
CA SER A 298 20.74 3.34 -33.50
C SER A 298 20.91 2.87 -32.06
N LYS A 299 21.46 1.66 -31.87
CA LYS A 299 21.93 1.20 -30.56
C LYS A 299 23.28 1.84 -30.26
N ARG A 300 23.50 2.28 -29.02
CA ARG A 300 24.86 2.27 -28.43
C ARG A 300 24.84 2.03 -26.92
N SER A 301 25.37 0.88 -26.54
CA SER A 301 25.94 0.60 -25.22
C SER A 301 27.13 1.56 -24.97
N LEU A 302 27.55 1.86 -23.73
CA LEU A 302 28.06 0.92 -22.73
C LEU A 302 27.94 1.45 -21.28
N ARG A 303 27.81 0.50 -20.34
CA ARG A 303 28.08 0.62 -18.89
C ARG A 303 29.62 0.67 -18.62
N PRO A 304 30.11 0.60 -17.36
CA PRO A 304 29.94 1.48 -16.18
C PRO A 304 31.31 1.84 -15.55
N TRP A 305 31.35 2.46 -14.36
CA TRP A 305 32.14 2.07 -13.14
C TRP A 305 31.93 3.12 -12.04
N LEU A 306 31.41 2.77 -10.85
CA LEU A 306 32.11 2.37 -9.61
C LEU A 306 32.92 3.51 -8.95
N ILE A 307 32.36 4.16 -7.92
CA ILE A 307 32.51 3.88 -6.46
C ILE A 307 33.85 4.35 -5.86
N ALA A 308 33.76 5.33 -4.95
CA ALA A 308 34.55 5.60 -3.72
C ALA A 308 34.56 7.13 -3.45
N ALA A 309 34.53 7.66 -2.23
CA ALA A 309 34.59 7.01 -0.91
C ALA A 309 33.64 7.67 0.09
N ALA A 310 33.16 6.88 1.05
CA ALA A 310 32.58 7.38 2.29
C ALA A 310 33.67 7.63 3.35
N VAL A 311 33.26 7.98 4.57
CA VAL A 311 34.05 7.97 5.82
C VAL A 311 34.90 9.23 6.11
N ALA A 312 34.21 10.36 6.27
CA ALA A 312 34.40 11.35 7.34
C ALA A 312 33.08 12.16 7.41
N SER A 313 32.34 12.30 8.53
CA SER A 313 32.79 12.48 9.91
C SER A 313 31.71 12.03 10.91
N VAL A 314 31.74 10.77 11.34
CA VAL A 314 30.84 10.22 12.38
C VAL A 314 31.12 10.79 13.80
N VAL A 315 32.16 11.62 13.95
CA VAL A 315 32.66 12.12 15.24
C VAL A 315 31.89 13.34 15.79
N LEU A 316 31.13 14.07 14.96
CA LEU A 316 30.34 15.23 15.44
C LEU A 316 28.92 14.88 15.91
N PHE A 317 28.50 13.62 15.80
CA PHE A 317 27.13 13.19 16.16
C PHE A 317 26.92 12.93 17.66
N ALA A 318 27.98 12.94 18.47
CA ALA A 318 27.90 12.55 19.89
C ALA A 318 27.65 13.70 20.89
N ALA A 319 27.86 14.96 20.49
CA ALA A 319 27.83 16.10 21.42
C ALA A 319 26.58 17.01 21.31
N GLY A 320 25.88 17.03 20.17
CA GLY A 320 24.69 17.89 19.98
C GLY A 320 23.39 17.36 20.60
N LEU A 321 23.35 16.09 21.00
CA LEU A 321 22.11 15.33 21.21
C LEU A 321 21.44 15.50 22.59
N LEU A 322 21.99 16.36 23.47
CA LEU A 322 21.49 16.55 24.85
C LEU A 322 20.98 17.97 25.17
N VAL A 323 21.05 18.94 24.25
CA VAL A 323 20.54 20.31 24.46
C VAL A 323 19.46 20.71 23.44
N GLY A 324 19.44 20.15 22.23
CA GLY A 324 18.44 20.49 21.20
C GLY A 324 17.04 19.91 21.40
N ARG A 325 16.80 19.06 22.42
CA ARG A 325 15.66 18.12 22.44
C ARG A 325 14.35 18.64 23.05
N PHE A 326 14.18 19.96 23.15
CA PHE A 326 12.94 20.60 23.63
C PHE A 326 12.48 21.83 22.81
N ALA A 327 13.11 22.11 21.66
CA ALA A 327 12.87 23.36 20.91
C ALA A 327 12.39 23.20 19.45
N LEU A 328 12.35 21.98 18.89
CA LEU A 328 11.97 21.74 17.48
C LEU A 328 11.02 20.53 17.32
N VAL A 329 9.86 20.60 17.96
CA VAL A 329 8.63 19.99 17.41
C VAL A 329 7.82 21.13 16.82
N GLY A 330 8.25 21.61 15.66
CA GLY A 330 7.47 22.50 14.83
C GLY A 330 6.68 21.68 13.83
N SER A 331 5.39 21.48 14.09
CA SER A 331 4.42 21.08 13.06
C SER A 331 4.20 22.27 12.13
N GLY A 332 5.14 22.47 11.22
CA GLY A 332 5.06 23.44 10.12
C GLY A 332 5.12 22.71 8.79
N ALA A 333 4.46 23.27 7.78
CA ALA A 333 4.62 22.84 6.40
C ALA A 333 6.12 22.87 6.01
N PRO A 334 6.56 22.05 5.03
CA PRO A 334 7.93 22.07 4.55
C PRO A 334 8.35 23.50 4.19
N ALA A 335 9.59 23.93 4.50
CA ALA A 335 9.99 25.34 4.43
C ALA A 335 9.93 26.01 3.03
N ALA A 336 9.67 25.24 1.97
CA ALA A 336 9.41 25.73 0.61
C ALA A 336 7.91 25.92 0.31
N MET A 337 7.04 25.31 1.08
CA MET A 337 5.60 25.33 0.87
C MET A 337 4.99 26.62 1.40
N GLN A 338 3.99 27.13 0.69
CA GLN A 338 3.23 28.33 1.02
C GLN A 338 1.75 27.96 1.23
N PRO A 339 0.95 28.82 1.89
CA PRO A 339 -0.47 28.56 2.08
C PRO A 339 -1.18 28.30 0.76
N THR A 340 -2.15 27.39 0.79
CA THR A 340 -3.09 27.20 -0.32
C THR A 340 -3.85 28.50 -0.61
N LEU A 341 -4.08 28.78 -1.89
CA LEU A 341 -4.92 29.90 -2.34
C LEU A 341 -6.12 29.36 -3.12
N SER A 342 -7.27 30.00 -2.96
CA SER A 342 -8.45 29.71 -3.79
C SER A 342 -8.43 30.52 -5.10
N TYR A 343 -8.92 29.96 -6.22
CA TYR A 343 -8.96 30.64 -7.52
C TYR A 343 -10.38 30.80 -8.08
N GLY A 344 -10.50 31.76 -8.99
CA GLY A 344 -11.74 32.10 -9.68
C GLY A 344 -12.61 33.09 -8.88
N ARG A 345 -13.91 33.16 -9.21
CA ARG A 345 -14.81 34.17 -8.63
C ARG A 345 -14.89 34.00 -7.11
N GLY A 346 -14.65 35.08 -6.37
CA GLY A 346 -14.67 35.06 -4.91
C GLY A 346 -13.54 34.27 -4.24
N GLY A 347 -12.55 33.79 -5.00
CA GLY A 347 -11.31 33.22 -4.45
C GLY A 347 -10.23 34.26 -4.17
N ASP A 348 -9.10 33.81 -3.63
CA ASP A 348 -7.88 34.59 -3.38
C ASP A 348 -7.26 35.16 -4.67
N VAL A 349 -7.29 34.40 -5.78
CA VAL A 349 -6.79 34.86 -7.09
C VAL A 349 -7.94 34.98 -8.09
N ALA A 350 -8.09 36.17 -8.66
CA ALA A 350 -9.33 36.56 -9.35
C ALA A 350 -9.52 35.92 -10.73
N ALA A 351 -8.43 35.53 -11.37
CA ALA A 351 -8.41 34.78 -12.63
C ALA A 351 -7.21 33.84 -12.66
N PHE A 352 -7.45 32.64 -13.17
CA PHE A 352 -6.45 31.61 -13.43
C PHE A 352 -6.97 30.76 -14.60
N ASP A 353 -6.58 31.15 -15.81
CA ASP A 353 -6.81 30.39 -17.04
C ASP A 353 -5.49 29.68 -17.40
N LEU A 354 -5.55 28.41 -17.80
CA LEU A 354 -4.38 27.64 -18.26
C LEU A 354 -4.36 27.59 -19.79
N GLY A 355 -3.56 28.47 -20.39
CA GLY A 355 -3.24 28.40 -21.82
C GLY A 355 -2.47 27.12 -22.19
N SER A 356 -1.99 27.05 -23.45
CA SER A 356 -1.24 25.90 -23.97
C SER A 356 0.05 25.57 -23.22
N ASP A 357 0.56 26.51 -22.42
CA ASP A 357 1.84 26.45 -21.75
C ASP A 357 1.64 26.66 -20.24
N ASN A 358 2.17 25.74 -19.43
CA ASN A 358 2.02 25.70 -17.98
C ASN A 358 2.78 26.82 -17.22
N CYS A 359 3.16 27.91 -17.90
CA CYS A 359 3.97 28.98 -17.33
C CYS A 359 3.29 30.34 -17.50
N GLY A 360 3.54 31.23 -16.54
CA GLY A 360 2.84 32.50 -16.45
C GLY A 360 3.55 33.56 -15.62
N ASP A 361 2.95 34.74 -15.67
CA ASP A 361 3.40 35.95 -15.02
C ASP A 361 2.38 36.41 -13.97
N GLY A 362 2.88 37.05 -12.91
CA GLY A 362 2.12 37.39 -11.72
C GLY A 362 2.65 36.71 -10.45
N GLN A 363 2.64 37.45 -9.34
CA GLN A 363 3.06 36.94 -8.04
C GLN A 363 1.96 36.06 -7.42
N VAL A 364 2.28 34.82 -7.07
CA VAL A 364 1.35 33.90 -6.40
C VAL A 364 1.07 34.37 -4.95
N ALA A 365 -0.02 35.10 -4.77
CA ALA A 365 -0.48 35.67 -3.49
C ALA A 365 -1.98 36.03 -3.54
N THR A 366 -2.62 36.24 -2.38
CA THR A 366 -4.00 36.77 -2.32
C THR A 366 -4.09 38.15 -2.99
N GLY A 367 -5.12 38.34 -3.82
CA GLY A 367 -5.33 39.53 -4.65
C GLY A 367 -4.57 39.50 -5.98
N ALA A 368 -3.86 38.41 -6.31
CA ALA A 368 -3.14 38.31 -7.57
C ALA A 368 -4.06 38.10 -8.78
N ASN A 369 -3.54 38.53 -9.93
CA ASN A 369 -4.06 38.20 -11.24
C ASN A 369 -2.96 37.43 -11.97
N LEU A 370 -3.16 36.14 -12.20
CA LEU A 370 -2.15 35.24 -12.76
C LEU A 370 -2.44 35.04 -14.25
N THR A 371 -1.52 35.46 -15.12
CA THR A 371 -1.68 35.36 -16.58
C THR A 371 -0.79 34.27 -17.14
N THR A 372 -1.36 33.32 -17.89
CA THR A 372 -0.61 32.26 -18.58
C THR A 372 -0.40 32.57 -20.07
N GLY A 373 0.34 31.72 -20.76
CA GLY A 373 0.72 31.92 -22.17
C GLY A 373 2.13 32.50 -22.36
N THR A 374 2.91 32.64 -21.29
CA THR A 374 4.36 32.88 -21.39
C THR A 374 5.06 31.53 -21.54
N SER A 375 5.95 31.38 -22.53
CA SER A 375 6.70 30.13 -22.73
C SER A 375 7.56 29.82 -21.51
N CYS A 376 7.58 28.57 -21.05
CA CYS A 376 8.50 28.15 -19.98
C CYS A 376 10.00 28.28 -20.35
N SER A 377 10.31 28.50 -21.63
CA SER A 377 11.68 28.80 -22.10
C SER A 377 12.07 30.27 -21.98
N ASP A 378 11.10 31.16 -21.80
CA ASP A 378 11.29 32.60 -21.59
C ASP A 378 11.17 32.94 -20.08
N PRO A 379 11.68 34.11 -19.63
CA PRO A 379 11.60 34.49 -18.22
C PRO A 379 10.16 34.71 -17.71
N HIS A 380 9.71 33.83 -16.82
CA HIS A 380 8.34 33.78 -16.26
C HIS A 380 8.35 33.83 -14.72
N ASP A 381 7.23 34.21 -14.08
CA ASP A 381 7.15 34.34 -12.62
C ASP A 381 6.80 33.00 -11.92
N PHE A 382 5.95 32.17 -12.54
CA PHE A 382 5.54 30.87 -11.98
C PHE A 382 5.35 29.77 -13.05
N GLU A 383 5.51 28.52 -12.64
CA GLU A 383 5.23 27.31 -13.44
C GLU A 383 4.28 26.36 -12.69
N VAL A 384 3.29 25.83 -13.39
CA VAL A 384 2.33 24.83 -12.94
C VAL A 384 2.93 23.44 -13.16
N TYR A 385 3.61 22.91 -12.15
CA TYR A 385 4.35 21.67 -12.26
C TYR A 385 3.48 20.41 -12.10
N ALA A 386 2.23 20.53 -11.63
CA ALA A 386 1.26 19.44 -11.57
C ALA A 386 -0.18 19.96 -11.51
N THR A 387 -1.11 19.16 -12.01
CA THR A 387 -2.56 19.43 -12.03
C THR A 387 -3.28 18.11 -11.75
N SER A 388 -4.34 18.14 -10.94
CA SER A 388 -5.14 16.96 -10.59
C SER A 388 -6.62 17.26 -10.61
N SER A 389 -7.41 16.39 -11.26
CA SER A 389 -8.85 16.32 -11.10
C SER A 389 -9.21 15.34 -9.97
N PRO A 390 -9.35 15.77 -8.69
CA PRO A 390 -9.58 14.87 -7.55
C PRO A 390 -10.80 13.94 -7.71
N PHE A 391 -11.78 14.34 -8.54
CA PHE A 391 -13.02 13.61 -8.78
C PHE A 391 -13.21 13.12 -10.22
N GLY A 392 -12.21 13.33 -11.09
CA GLY A 392 -12.23 12.94 -12.50
C GLY A 392 -12.97 13.91 -13.43
N SER A 393 -12.56 13.97 -14.69
CA SER A 393 -12.98 14.95 -15.70
C SER A 393 -14.36 14.70 -16.33
N SER A 394 -15.24 13.97 -15.66
CA SER A 394 -16.59 13.64 -16.17
C SER A 394 -17.72 13.98 -15.21
N ASP A 395 -17.44 14.19 -13.93
CA ASP A 395 -18.45 14.17 -12.85
C ASP A 395 -18.61 15.54 -12.17
N TYR A 396 -18.83 16.58 -12.99
CA TYR A 396 -18.95 17.99 -12.55
C TYR A 396 -20.18 18.33 -11.68
N ASP A 397 -21.04 17.36 -11.36
CA ASP A 397 -22.28 17.54 -10.57
C ASP A 397 -22.09 17.21 -9.07
N LEU A 398 -20.85 17.36 -8.60
CA LEU A 398 -20.49 17.08 -7.21
C LEU A 398 -20.64 18.34 -6.33
N PRO A 399 -21.17 18.24 -5.11
CA PRO A 399 -21.24 19.36 -4.18
C PRO A 399 -19.83 19.78 -3.76
N TYR A 400 -19.61 21.10 -3.57
CA TYR A 400 -18.31 21.61 -3.13
C TYR A 400 -17.84 20.90 -1.85
N PRO A 401 -16.70 20.18 -1.86
CA PRO A 401 -16.25 19.35 -0.75
C PRO A 401 -15.75 20.16 0.47
N GLY A 402 -15.69 21.49 0.34
CA GLY A 402 -15.19 22.41 1.36
C GLY A 402 -13.73 22.77 1.15
N GLU A 403 -13.44 24.06 1.32
CA GLU A 403 -12.13 24.66 1.06
C GLU A 403 -11.00 24.00 1.86
N GLU A 404 -11.23 23.72 3.15
CA GLU A 404 -10.24 23.05 4.01
C GLU A 404 -9.92 21.61 3.54
N ALA A 405 -10.90 20.89 2.97
CA ALA A 405 -10.69 19.54 2.48
C ALA A 405 -9.89 19.54 1.16
N LEU A 406 -10.24 20.45 0.24
CA LEU A 406 -9.48 20.67 -1.01
C LEU A 406 -8.07 21.17 -0.73
N ALA A 407 -7.90 22.09 0.21
CA ALA A 407 -6.58 22.59 0.62
C ALA A 407 -5.71 21.44 1.12
N ARG A 408 -6.15 20.64 2.09
CA ARG A 408 -5.35 19.49 2.57
C ARG A 408 -5.03 18.48 1.45
N TYR A 409 -5.94 18.24 0.51
CA TYR A 409 -5.69 17.38 -0.64
C TYR A 409 -4.61 17.97 -1.56
N GLY A 410 -4.77 19.23 -1.96
CA GLY A 410 -3.84 19.96 -2.81
C GLY A 410 -2.47 20.11 -2.17
N GLU A 411 -2.42 20.38 -0.87
CA GLU A 411 -1.19 20.47 -0.10
C GLU A 411 -0.40 19.16 -0.16
N GLY A 412 -1.06 18.03 0.09
CA GLY A 412 -0.44 16.70 -0.04
C GLY A 412 0.01 16.40 -1.47
N TYR A 413 -0.88 16.58 -2.45
CA TYR A 413 -0.61 16.31 -3.86
C TYR A 413 0.56 17.16 -4.39
N CYS A 414 0.53 18.47 -4.17
CA CYS A 414 1.56 19.40 -4.60
C CYS A 414 2.90 19.14 -3.89
N ALA A 415 2.90 18.81 -2.60
CA ALA A 415 4.13 18.41 -1.90
C ALA A 415 4.73 17.12 -2.49
N ILE A 416 3.92 16.08 -2.74
CA ILE A 416 4.38 14.83 -3.37
C ILE A 416 5.08 15.13 -4.70
N TYR A 417 4.46 15.90 -5.59
CA TYR A 417 5.05 16.21 -6.89
C TYR A 417 6.25 17.15 -6.81
N PHE A 418 6.26 18.12 -5.89
CA PHE A 418 7.40 19.02 -5.69
C PHE A 418 8.63 18.26 -5.18
N TYR A 419 8.45 17.34 -4.23
CA TYR A 419 9.56 16.56 -3.69
C TYR A 419 10.01 15.41 -4.62
N SER A 420 9.13 14.89 -5.49
CA SER A 420 9.46 13.92 -6.54
C SER A 420 10.44 14.43 -7.60
N ASP A 421 10.93 13.54 -8.47
CA ASP A 421 11.76 13.87 -9.64
C ASP A 421 11.03 14.61 -10.79
N LYS A 422 9.80 15.09 -10.56
CA LYS A 422 9.07 15.95 -11.51
C LYS A 422 9.62 17.37 -11.53
N VAL A 423 9.85 17.98 -10.35
CA VAL A 423 10.54 19.27 -10.24
C VAL A 423 12.06 19.00 -10.16
N ILE A 424 12.79 19.44 -11.19
CA ILE A 424 14.21 19.13 -11.40
C ILE A 424 15.19 20.23 -10.95
N THR A 425 14.68 21.38 -10.51
CA THR A 425 15.52 22.52 -10.08
C THR A 425 16.52 22.10 -8.99
N PRO A 426 17.84 22.27 -9.21
CA PRO A 426 18.85 21.95 -8.22
C PRO A 426 18.62 22.73 -6.92
N GLY A 427 18.53 22.03 -5.79
CA GLY A 427 18.24 22.67 -4.51
C GLY A 427 16.85 23.32 -4.43
N LYS A 428 15.84 22.82 -5.17
CA LYS A 428 14.45 23.30 -5.18
C LYS A 428 13.88 23.74 -3.83
N GLN A 429 14.25 23.07 -2.74
CA GLN A 429 13.81 23.38 -1.36
C GLN A 429 14.25 24.78 -0.87
N SER A 430 15.41 25.26 -1.32
CA SER A 430 15.89 26.63 -1.07
C SER A 430 15.62 27.56 -2.24
N ALA A 431 15.69 27.07 -3.48
CA ALA A 431 15.54 27.89 -4.69
C ALA A 431 14.10 28.30 -5.01
N LEU A 432 13.11 27.47 -4.66
CA LEU A 432 11.71 27.66 -5.01
C LEU A 432 10.80 27.76 -3.78
N ARG A 433 9.64 28.37 -4.02
CA ARG A 433 8.42 28.22 -3.23
C ARG A 433 7.34 27.54 -4.06
N PHE A 434 6.40 26.88 -3.40
CA PHE A 434 5.25 26.27 -4.07
C PHE A 434 3.97 26.40 -3.25
N ALA A 435 2.83 26.48 -3.94
CA ALA A 435 1.49 26.55 -3.36
C ALA A 435 0.54 25.63 -4.13
N ALA A 436 -0.53 25.20 -3.48
CA ALA A 436 -1.70 24.66 -4.15
C ALA A 436 -2.65 25.82 -4.52
N LEU A 437 -3.21 25.79 -5.72
CA LEU A 437 -4.34 26.58 -6.15
C LEU A 437 -5.55 25.65 -6.23
N ILE A 438 -6.62 25.98 -5.50
CA ILE A 438 -7.87 25.19 -5.45
C ILE A 438 -9.06 26.04 -5.92
N PRO A 439 -10.11 25.45 -6.51
CA PRO A 439 -11.27 26.22 -6.93
C PRO A 439 -12.02 26.82 -5.71
N SER A 440 -12.46 28.07 -5.84
CA SER A 440 -13.38 28.69 -4.89
C SER A 440 -14.76 28.03 -4.93
N ALA A 441 -15.52 28.11 -3.84
CA ALA A 441 -16.89 27.59 -3.78
C ALA A 441 -17.80 28.21 -4.87
N GLN A 442 -17.67 29.51 -5.15
CA GLN A 442 -18.50 30.18 -6.16
C GLN A 442 -18.15 29.71 -7.59
N SER A 443 -16.86 29.52 -7.89
CA SER A 443 -16.43 29.00 -9.21
C SER A 443 -16.90 27.56 -9.41
N TRP A 444 -16.88 26.76 -8.34
CA TRP A 444 -17.35 25.38 -8.33
C TRP A 444 -18.85 25.27 -8.62
N ASP A 445 -19.67 26.10 -7.96
CA ASP A 445 -21.12 26.12 -8.15
C ASP A 445 -21.50 26.70 -9.53
N GLU A 446 -20.74 27.67 -10.05
CA GLU A 446 -20.97 28.26 -11.37
C GLU A 446 -20.75 27.24 -12.50
N LEU A 447 -19.73 26.39 -12.38
CA LEU A 447 -19.48 25.27 -13.30
C LEU A 447 -20.65 24.29 -13.43
N ALA A 448 -21.26 23.94 -12.29
CA ALA A 448 -22.45 23.10 -12.28
C ALA A 448 -23.63 23.79 -13.00
N SER A 449 -23.74 25.11 -12.90
CA SER A 449 -24.82 25.90 -13.52
C SER A 449 -24.66 26.15 -15.03
N THR A 450 -23.43 26.28 -15.54
CA THR A 450 -23.16 26.62 -16.95
C THR A 450 -23.52 25.50 -17.96
N LYS A 451 -23.96 24.32 -17.50
CA LYS A 451 -24.34 23.20 -18.37
C LYS A 451 -25.67 23.38 -19.13
N GLU A 452 -26.52 24.35 -18.77
CA GLU A 452 -27.78 24.56 -19.51
C GLU A 452 -27.59 25.32 -20.85
N ASP A 453 -26.53 26.12 -21.01
CA ASP A 453 -26.29 26.95 -22.19
C ASP A 453 -25.04 26.50 -22.99
N SER A 454 -25.23 25.54 -23.88
CA SER A 454 -24.17 24.97 -24.72
C SER A 454 -23.75 25.91 -25.88
N ASN A 455 -22.80 26.84 -25.66
CA ASN A 455 -21.88 27.33 -26.72
C ASN A 455 -20.71 28.29 -26.32
N SER A 456 -20.14 28.23 -25.10
CA SER A 456 -18.98 29.09 -24.74
C SER A 456 -17.66 28.32 -24.66
N ASP A 457 -16.77 28.57 -25.63
CA ASP A 457 -15.34 28.34 -25.44
C ASP A 457 -14.79 29.30 -24.35
N ASN A 458 -13.94 28.78 -23.46
CA ASN A 458 -12.96 29.53 -22.64
C ASN A 458 -13.44 30.48 -21.52
N ASP A 459 -14.41 30.12 -20.67
CA ASP A 459 -14.57 30.82 -19.36
C ASP A 459 -15.29 29.99 -18.25
N ALA A 460 -15.63 28.73 -18.52
CA ALA A 460 -16.07 27.80 -17.48
C ALA A 460 -14.81 27.28 -16.76
N GLY A 461 -14.65 27.62 -15.48
CA GLY A 461 -13.43 27.34 -14.70
C GLY A 461 -13.09 25.85 -14.56
N ASP A 462 -11.95 25.56 -13.96
CA ASP A 462 -11.59 24.17 -13.65
C ASP A 462 -12.11 23.75 -12.25
N GLN A 463 -12.35 22.45 -12.04
CA GLN A 463 -12.49 21.84 -10.71
C GLN A 463 -11.16 21.24 -10.21
N ASP A 464 -10.11 21.33 -11.04
CA ASP A 464 -8.79 20.79 -10.75
C ASP A 464 -8.04 21.56 -9.64
N VAL A 465 -7.07 20.86 -9.06
CA VAL A 465 -6.10 21.41 -8.12
C VAL A 465 -4.77 21.56 -8.82
N HIS A 466 -4.27 22.79 -8.90
CA HIS A 466 -3.05 23.14 -9.60
C HIS A 466 -1.90 23.40 -8.62
N CYS A 467 -0.71 22.94 -8.97
CA CYS A 467 0.49 23.09 -8.16
C CYS A 467 1.43 24.07 -8.84
N VAL A 468 1.49 25.28 -8.30
CA VAL A 468 2.36 26.35 -8.80
C VAL A 468 3.65 26.42 -8.00
N ALA A 469 4.77 26.66 -8.68
CA ALA A 469 6.03 26.99 -8.04
C ALA A 469 6.71 28.19 -8.70
N TYR A 470 7.45 28.94 -7.89
CA TYR A 470 8.05 30.23 -8.21
C TYR A 470 9.33 30.44 -7.41
N SER A 471 10.15 31.44 -7.78
CA SER A 471 11.42 31.70 -7.09
C SER A 471 11.24 32.15 -5.64
N THR A 472 12.05 31.62 -4.72
CA THR A 472 12.12 32.07 -3.31
C THR A 472 12.41 33.56 -3.16
N ASN A 473 13.14 34.15 -4.12
CA ASN A 473 13.57 35.54 -4.05
C ASN A 473 12.60 36.51 -4.76
N GLY A 474 11.59 36.01 -5.46
CA GLY A 474 10.76 36.80 -6.39
C GLY A 474 11.44 37.12 -7.73
N ASP A 475 12.60 36.53 -8.01
CA ASP A 475 13.25 36.61 -9.33
C ASP A 475 12.51 35.75 -10.36
N LYS A 476 12.45 36.18 -11.63
CA LYS A 476 11.89 35.35 -12.71
C LYS A 476 12.65 34.02 -12.89
N LEU A 477 11.91 32.93 -13.07
CA LEU A 477 12.43 31.64 -13.50
C LEU A 477 12.99 31.76 -14.92
N GLN A 478 14.24 31.33 -15.14
CA GLN A 478 14.97 31.49 -16.41
C GLN A 478 14.94 30.24 -17.30
N THR A 479 14.42 29.13 -16.77
CA THR A 479 14.34 27.81 -17.42
C THR A 479 13.16 27.05 -16.80
N PRO A 480 12.56 26.08 -17.51
CA PRO A 480 11.52 25.22 -16.94
C PRO A 480 12.01 24.54 -15.66
N ILE A 481 11.12 24.40 -14.68
CA ILE A 481 11.40 23.67 -13.43
C ILE A 481 10.99 22.19 -13.52
N THR A 482 10.21 21.80 -14.53
CA THR A 482 9.89 20.41 -14.90
C THR A 482 10.73 19.88 -16.09
N LYS A 483 10.49 18.63 -16.50
CA LYS A 483 11.27 17.88 -17.52
C LYS A 483 10.67 17.95 -18.91
#